data_AF-A0AAW9Q924-F1
#
_entry.id   AF-A0AAW9Q924-F1
#
_cell.length_a   1.000
_cell.length_b   1.000
_cell.length_c   1.000
_cell.angle_alpha   90.00
_cell.angle_beta   90.00
_cell.angle_gamma   90.00
#
_symmetry.space_group_name_H-M   'P 1'
#
loop_
_entity.id
_entity.type
_entity.pdbx_description
1 polymer ?
#
loop_
_entity_poly.entity_id
_entity_poly.type
_entity_poly.pdbx_seq_one_letter_code
_entity_poly.pdbx_strand_id
1 'polypeptide(L)'
;MKKLTGFICTILATCLLVVACNQTSDQVVTPSATSTTTATTTTAPQNSSSGGGIPIGIAVAQTSNVALLGQEEVTGAKIAEKYFNDRGGVNGTPIKLIYQDTGGDEQGAINAFNTLISQNKVVGIVGPTLSQQAFSADPIAERAGVPVLAPSNTAKGIPQIGKYISRVSAPVSVVAPNSVEAAIKMKPDLKKVAVFYAQNDAFNKSETETFQSVVKQKGLDLVTVQRFQTTDTDFQTQATNAISLQPDLIIISGLSADGGNLVKQLRELGYKGLIVGGNGLNTSNILPVCKAQCDGVIIAQAYSPENPSEINVALRSAYIEQNKSEQKKKEPPQFTAQAFTGVQVLVEALRSLDKKTKIATLPLDQLRTKLNDELLVGTYQTPLGEISFTPEGEIIQKQFYVAQITMEPDGNNGKFKFLK
;
A
#
# COMPACT_ATOMS: atom_id res chain seq x y z
N MET A 1 -50.13 -20.97 -29.38
CA MET A 1 -50.14 -21.52 -30.75
C MET A 1 -48.69 -21.84 -31.15
N LYS A 2 -48.44 -23.09 -31.59
CA LYS A 2 -47.36 -23.62 -32.47
C LYS A 2 -45.90 -23.27 -32.12
N LYS A 3 -45.06 -24.16 -31.56
CA LYS A 3 -44.29 -25.30 -32.18
C LYS A 3 -43.55 -24.94 -33.48
N LEU A 4 -42.22 -25.14 -33.57
CA LEU A 4 -41.54 -26.29 -34.24
C LEU A 4 -39.98 -26.10 -34.37
N THR A 5 -39.21 -27.17 -34.03
CA THR A 5 -38.02 -27.80 -34.70
C THR A 5 -36.97 -26.97 -35.47
N GLY A 6 -35.67 -27.28 -35.56
CA GLY A 6 -34.87 -28.51 -35.40
C GLY A 6 -33.69 -28.49 -36.43
N PHE A 7 -32.77 -29.49 -36.37
CA PHE A 7 -31.52 -29.76 -37.16
C PHE A 7 -30.20 -29.16 -36.62
N ILE A 8 -29.15 -29.89 -36.18
CA ILE A 8 -28.35 -31.06 -36.65
C ILE A 8 -27.53 -30.78 -37.92
N CYS A 9 -26.18 -30.71 -37.78
CA CYS A 9 -25.23 -31.46 -38.63
C CYS A 9 -23.76 -31.40 -38.13
N THR A 10 -23.19 -32.59 -37.90
CA THR A 10 -21.79 -32.98 -37.68
C THR A 10 -20.99 -33.11 -38.97
N ILE A 11 -19.70 -32.69 -39.04
CA ILE A 11 -18.59 -33.26 -39.86
C ILE A 11 -17.26 -32.82 -39.19
N LEU A 12 -16.42 -33.66 -38.58
CA LEU A 12 -15.51 -34.75 -39.03
C LEU A 12 -14.03 -34.31 -39.23
N ALA A 13 -13.18 -35.04 -38.49
CA ALA A 13 -11.73 -35.16 -38.45
C ALA A 13 -10.92 -35.04 -39.77
N THR A 14 -9.64 -34.66 -39.64
CA THR A 14 -8.51 -35.45 -40.20
C THR A 14 -7.16 -35.08 -39.57
N CYS A 15 -6.47 -36.08 -39.01
CA CYS A 15 -5.05 -36.11 -38.69
C CYS A 15 -4.20 -36.27 -39.97
N LEU A 16 -2.94 -35.82 -39.96
CA LEU A 16 -1.83 -36.47 -40.69
C LEU A 16 -0.46 -36.03 -40.12
N LEU A 17 0.26 -37.03 -39.58
CA LEU A 17 1.69 -37.02 -39.30
C LEU A 17 2.45 -37.36 -40.60
N VAL A 18 3.60 -36.71 -40.83
CA VAL A 18 4.66 -37.28 -41.69
C VAL A 18 6.04 -36.99 -41.07
N VAL A 19 6.76 -38.06 -40.80
CA VAL A 19 8.19 -38.12 -40.47
C VAL A 19 8.96 -38.37 -41.76
N ALA A 20 10.11 -37.72 -41.96
CA ALA A 20 11.15 -38.20 -42.87
C ALA A 20 12.55 -37.67 -42.47
N CYS A 21 13.48 -38.60 -42.23
CA CYS A 21 14.94 -38.41 -42.28
C CYS A 21 15.43 -38.72 -43.71
N ASN A 22 16.48 -38.06 -44.22
CA ASN A 22 17.75 -38.71 -44.60
C ASN A 22 18.82 -37.79 -45.24
N GLN A 23 20.08 -38.17 -44.98
CA GLN A 23 21.31 -38.15 -45.83
C GLN A 23 21.96 -36.79 -46.19
N THR A 24 23.12 -36.43 -45.61
CA THR A 24 24.53 -36.84 -45.85
C THR A 24 25.14 -36.34 -47.16
N SER A 25 26.21 -35.54 -47.03
CA SER A 25 27.31 -35.51 -48.01
C SER A 25 28.62 -35.14 -47.28
N ASP A 26 29.53 -36.11 -47.26
CA ASP A 26 30.91 -36.00 -46.80
C ASP A 26 31.76 -35.05 -47.66
N GLN A 27 32.71 -34.36 -47.03
CA GLN A 27 33.98 -34.00 -47.66
C GLN A 27 35.13 -34.26 -46.70
N VAL A 28 36.07 -35.07 -47.18
CA VAL A 28 37.32 -35.49 -46.55
C VAL A 28 38.41 -34.48 -46.91
N VAL A 29 39.15 -33.97 -45.92
CA VAL A 29 40.51 -33.41 -46.12
C VAL A 29 41.40 -33.88 -44.96
N THR A 30 42.52 -34.52 -45.34
CA THR A 30 43.58 -35.11 -44.49
C THR A 30 44.54 -34.06 -43.88
N PRO A 31 45.38 -34.45 -42.89
CA PRO A 31 45.85 -33.57 -41.81
C PRO A 31 47.23 -32.95 -42.06
N SER A 32 47.51 -31.84 -41.36
CA SER A 32 48.86 -31.31 -41.17
C SER A 32 49.07 -30.91 -39.71
N ALA A 33 50.30 -31.13 -39.24
CA ALA A 33 50.66 -31.29 -37.84
C ALA A 33 51.06 -30.00 -37.09
N THR A 34 51.07 -30.13 -35.76
CA THR A 34 51.93 -29.46 -34.76
C THR A 34 51.49 -28.10 -34.21
N SER A 35 51.08 -28.08 -32.93
CA SER A 35 51.84 -27.41 -31.85
C SER A 35 51.11 -27.55 -30.51
N THR A 36 51.78 -28.22 -29.57
CA THR A 36 51.36 -28.42 -28.19
C THR A 36 51.74 -27.18 -27.38
N THR A 37 50.77 -26.43 -26.87
CA THR A 37 51.02 -25.37 -25.88
C THR A 37 50.25 -25.68 -24.61
N THR A 38 51.00 -26.03 -23.58
CA THR A 38 50.57 -26.30 -22.21
C THR A 38 49.93 -25.03 -21.62
N ALA A 39 48.62 -25.05 -21.38
CA ALA A 39 47.92 -23.98 -20.67
C ALA A 39 47.92 -24.28 -19.16
N THR A 40 48.68 -23.49 -18.42
CA THR A 40 48.71 -23.46 -16.96
C THR A 40 47.37 -22.99 -16.42
N THR A 41 46.66 -23.84 -15.70
CA THR A 41 45.38 -23.53 -15.05
C THR A 41 45.63 -22.67 -13.81
N THR A 42 45.54 -21.35 -13.95
CA THR A 42 45.38 -20.42 -12.83
C THR A 42 43.89 -20.36 -12.46
N THR A 43 43.51 -21.08 -11.41
CA THR A 43 42.18 -21.02 -10.81
C THR A 43 42.01 -19.66 -10.11
N ALA A 44 41.45 -18.69 -10.83
CA ALA A 44 40.94 -17.46 -10.21
C ALA A 44 39.66 -17.80 -9.42
N PRO A 45 39.46 -17.23 -8.22
CA PRO A 45 38.23 -17.46 -7.46
C PRO A 45 37.04 -16.91 -8.26
N GLN A 46 36.09 -17.78 -8.59
CA GLN A 46 34.80 -17.36 -9.10
C GLN A 46 34.07 -16.61 -7.98
N ASN A 47 34.17 -15.29 -8.00
CA ASN A 47 33.15 -14.44 -7.39
C ASN A 47 31.86 -14.68 -8.16
N SER A 48 31.00 -15.53 -7.61
CA SER A 48 29.59 -15.60 -7.96
C SER A 48 28.89 -14.33 -7.46
N SER A 49 29.18 -13.18 -8.09
CA SER A 49 28.26 -12.04 -8.02
C SER A 49 27.05 -12.41 -8.88
N SER A 50 26.04 -13.04 -8.26
CA SER A 50 24.73 -13.20 -8.88
C SER A 50 24.23 -11.80 -9.24
N GLY A 51 24.20 -11.48 -10.53
CA GLY A 51 23.83 -10.17 -11.08
C GLY A 51 22.35 -9.77 -10.90
N GLY A 52 21.72 -10.12 -9.78
CA GLY A 52 20.40 -9.67 -9.38
C GLY A 52 20.50 -8.80 -8.13
N GLY A 53 19.82 -7.66 -8.11
CA GLY A 53 19.77 -6.78 -6.94
C GLY A 53 19.15 -7.45 -5.70
N ILE A 54 19.33 -6.85 -4.53
CA ILE A 54 18.83 -7.35 -3.25
C ILE A 54 17.29 -7.41 -3.28
N PRO A 55 16.67 -8.60 -3.18
CA PRO A 55 15.24 -8.76 -3.41
C PRO A 55 14.42 -8.28 -2.20
N ILE A 56 13.59 -7.25 -2.40
CA ILE A 56 12.60 -6.77 -1.42
C ILE A 56 11.20 -7.03 -1.97
N GLY A 57 10.35 -7.66 -1.17
CA GLY A 57 8.98 -7.98 -1.57
C GLY A 57 8.05 -6.78 -1.40
N ILE A 58 7.20 -6.53 -2.39
CA ILE A 58 6.09 -5.57 -2.31
C ILE A 58 4.80 -6.37 -2.47
N ALA A 59 4.09 -6.59 -1.37
CA ALA A 59 2.81 -7.29 -1.35
C ALA A 59 1.70 -6.28 -1.09
N VAL A 60 1.11 -5.72 -2.15
CA VAL A 60 0.05 -4.71 -2.04
C VAL A 60 -1.11 -5.05 -2.97
N ALA A 61 -2.28 -4.45 -2.74
CA ALA A 61 -3.47 -4.66 -3.56
C ALA A 61 -3.29 -3.97 -4.92
N GLN A 62 -2.97 -4.73 -5.96
CA GLN A 62 -2.82 -4.21 -7.32
C GLN A 62 -4.11 -4.36 -8.12
N THR A 63 -4.98 -5.29 -7.71
CA THR A 63 -6.32 -5.52 -8.27
C THR A 63 -7.41 -5.38 -7.21
N SER A 64 -8.67 -5.57 -7.60
CA SER A 64 -9.89 -5.32 -6.80
C SER A 64 -10.16 -3.84 -6.50
N ASN A 65 -11.25 -3.55 -5.78
CA ASN A 65 -11.56 -2.19 -5.31
C ASN A 65 -10.52 -1.65 -4.32
N VAL A 66 -9.76 -2.52 -3.65
CA VAL A 66 -8.67 -2.13 -2.73
C VAL A 66 -7.50 -1.50 -3.50
N ALA A 67 -7.37 -1.77 -4.80
CA ALA A 67 -6.37 -1.14 -5.66
C ALA A 67 -6.50 0.39 -5.76
N LEU A 68 -7.66 0.97 -5.41
CA LEU A 68 -7.81 2.42 -5.27
C LEU A 68 -6.83 2.99 -4.22
N LEU A 69 -6.41 2.18 -3.24
CA LEU A 69 -5.35 2.51 -2.28
C LEU A 69 -4.00 1.97 -2.77
N GLY A 70 -3.95 0.66 -3.09
CA GLY A 70 -2.68 -0.03 -3.36
C GLY A 70 -1.92 0.47 -4.60
N GLN A 71 -2.58 1.09 -5.59
CA GLN A 71 -1.88 1.70 -6.73
C GLN A 71 -1.04 2.93 -6.33
N GLU A 72 -1.45 3.68 -5.30
CA GLU A 72 -0.63 4.75 -4.74
C GLU A 72 0.60 4.16 -4.05
N GLU A 73 0.46 3.03 -3.35
CA GLU A 73 1.58 2.31 -2.72
C GLU A 73 2.58 1.77 -3.74
N VAL A 74 2.10 1.16 -4.84
CA VAL A 74 2.95 0.73 -5.97
C VAL A 74 3.73 1.92 -6.54
N THR A 75 3.09 3.08 -6.67
CA THR A 75 3.75 4.29 -7.18
C THR A 75 4.86 4.74 -6.23
N GLY A 76 4.59 4.79 -4.92
CA GLY A 76 5.59 5.12 -3.90
C GLY A 76 6.79 4.18 -3.90
N ALA A 77 6.53 2.87 -3.97
CA ALA A 77 7.56 1.84 -4.01
C ALA A 77 8.45 1.95 -5.27
N LYS A 78 7.87 2.19 -6.44
CA LYS A 78 8.63 2.41 -7.69
C LYS A 78 9.52 3.65 -7.62
N ILE A 79 9.00 4.75 -7.08
CA ILE A 79 9.79 5.97 -6.89
C ILE A 79 10.95 5.70 -5.93
N ALA A 80 10.73 4.95 -4.85
CA ALA A 80 11.78 4.56 -3.91
C ALA A 80 12.86 3.69 -4.58
N GLU A 81 12.47 2.66 -5.33
CA GLU A 81 13.41 1.78 -6.06
C GLU A 81 14.36 2.60 -6.94
N LYS A 82 13.80 3.49 -7.76
CA LYS A 82 14.58 4.39 -8.60
C LYS A 82 15.46 5.31 -7.76
N TYR A 83 14.90 5.99 -6.77
CA TYR A 83 15.62 6.95 -5.93
C TYR A 83 16.86 6.35 -5.28
N PHE A 84 16.73 5.16 -4.68
CA PHE A 84 17.83 4.49 -3.98
C PHE A 84 18.83 3.84 -4.92
N ASN A 85 18.39 3.23 -6.03
CA ASN A 85 19.30 2.63 -7.01
C ASN A 85 20.14 3.69 -7.74
N ASP A 86 19.56 4.84 -8.12
CA ASP A 86 20.30 5.97 -8.69
C ASP A 86 21.37 6.54 -7.72
N ARG A 87 21.24 6.23 -6.42
CA ARG A 87 22.16 6.61 -5.34
C ARG A 87 23.03 5.44 -4.87
N GLY A 88 23.28 4.47 -5.75
CA GLY A 88 24.19 3.35 -5.51
C GLY A 88 23.59 2.20 -4.69
N GLY A 89 22.27 2.16 -4.50
CA GLY A 89 21.59 1.05 -3.80
C GLY A 89 22.13 0.86 -2.38
N VAL A 90 22.28 -0.38 -1.94
CA VAL A 90 22.92 -0.77 -0.68
C VAL A 90 24.44 -0.87 -0.89
N ASN A 91 25.14 0.23 -0.58
CA ASN A 91 26.61 0.32 -0.64
C ASN A 91 27.23 -0.19 -1.96
N GLY A 92 26.60 0.12 -3.10
CA GLY A 92 27.02 -0.31 -4.44
C GLY A 92 26.20 -1.46 -5.03
N THR A 93 25.40 -2.15 -4.23
CA THR A 93 24.52 -3.23 -4.69
C THR A 93 23.10 -2.71 -4.90
N PRO A 94 22.51 -2.78 -6.12
CA PRO A 94 21.15 -2.32 -6.34
C PRO A 94 20.14 -3.16 -5.54
N ILE A 95 19.01 -2.55 -5.18
CA ILE A 95 17.83 -3.30 -4.73
C ILE A 95 16.99 -3.72 -5.93
N LYS A 96 16.19 -4.77 -5.75
CA LYS A 96 15.20 -5.22 -6.71
C LYS A 96 13.86 -5.41 -6.02
N LEU A 97 12.87 -4.60 -6.36
CA LEU A 97 11.51 -4.79 -5.87
C LEU A 97 10.82 -5.92 -6.62
N ILE A 98 10.25 -6.86 -5.88
CA ILE A 98 9.50 -8.01 -6.39
C ILE A 98 8.05 -7.83 -5.95
N TYR A 99 7.18 -7.58 -6.93
CA TYR A 99 5.77 -7.29 -6.69
C TYR A 99 4.96 -8.60 -6.69
N GLN A 100 4.11 -8.76 -5.68
CA GLN A 100 3.06 -9.78 -5.66
C GLN A 100 1.74 -9.09 -5.34
N ASP A 101 0.71 -9.38 -6.13
CA ASP A 101 -0.63 -8.83 -5.91
C ASP A 101 -1.32 -9.59 -4.78
N THR A 102 -1.82 -8.84 -3.80
CA THR A 102 -2.62 -9.42 -2.70
C THR A 102 -4.10 -9.56 -3.05
N GLY A 103 -4.56 -8.95 -4.15
CA GLY A 103 -5.98 -8.72 -4.38
C GLY A 103 -6.59 -7.92 -3.23
N GLY A 104 -7.87 -8.17 -2.94
CA GLY A 104 -8.62 -7.48 -1.89
C GLY A 104 -8.98 -8.33 -0.67
N ASP A 105 -8.47 -9.56 -0.58
CA ASP A 105 -8.83 -10.53 0.46
C ASP A 105 -7.61 -11.12 1.17
N GLU A 106 -7.87 -11.89 2.23
CA GLU A 106 -6.86 -12.51 3.08
C GLU A 106 -6.10 -13.63 2.35
N GLN A 107 -6.78 -14.41 1.51
CA GLN A 107 -6.18 -15.56 0.83
C GLN A 107 -5.16 -15.11 -0.23
N GLY A 108 -5.47 -14.04 -0.97
CA GLY A 108 -4.55 -13.40 -1.90
C GLY A 108 -3.31 -12.85 -1.19
N ALA A 109 -3.48 -12.19 -0.04
CA ALA A 109 -2.36 -11.73 0.77
C ALA A 109 -1.48 -12.88 1.29
N ILE A 110 -2.10 -13.97 1.79
CA ILE A 110 -1.39 -15.19 2.21
C ILE A 110 -0.59 -15.79 1.04
N ASN A 111 -1.18 -15.86 -0.15
CA ASN A 111 -0.51 -16.41 -1.34
C ASN A 111 0.67 -15.53 -1.80
N ALA A 112 0.49 -14.21 -1.79
CA ALA A 112 1.55 -13.25 -2.10
C ALA A 112 2.73 -13.39 -1.14
N PHE A 113 2.47 -13.44 0.17
CA PHE A 113 3.49 -13.60 1.21
C PHE A 113 4.25 -14.93 1.05
N ASN A 114 3.52 -16.05 0.89
CA ASN A 114 4.14 -17.35 0.67
C ASN A 114 5.05 -17.36 -0.56
N THR A 115 4.63 -16.72 -1.66
CA THR A 115 5.40 -16.61 -2.90
C THR A 115 6.67 -15.79 -2.70
N LEU A 116 6.55 -14.60 -2.08
CA LEU A 116 7.70 -13.73 -1.78
C LEU A 116 8.73 -14.44 -0.88
N ILE A 117 8.27 -15.13 0.16
CA ILE A 117 9.13 -15.78 1.14
C ILE A 117 9.79 -17.02 0.55
N SER A 118 9.01 -17.91 -0.06
CA SER A 118 9.43 -19.26 -0.43
C SER A 118 10.05 -19.34 -1.81
N GLN A 119 9.51 -18.61 -2.79
CA GLN A 119 9.98 -18.66 -4.18
C GLN A 119 10.94 -17.53 -4.48
N ASN A 120 10.58 -16.29 -4.12
CA ASN A 120 11.39 -15.11 -4.45
C ASN A 120 12.50 -14.83 -3.44
N LYS A 121 12.50 -15.51 -2.29
CA LYS A 121 13.56 -15.45 -1.28
C LYS A 121 13.89 -14.01 -0.85
N VAL A 122 12.87 -13.17 -0.70
CA VAL A 122 13.05 -11.75 -0.35
C VAL A 122 13.66 -11.58 1.04
N VAL A 123 14.41 -10.49 1.23
CA VAL A 123 15.05 -10.16 2.53
C VAL A 123 14.09 -9.49 3.51
N GLY A 124 13.00 -8.92 3.01
CA GLY A 124 11.93 -8.27 3.77
C GLY A 124 10.74 -7.96 2.85
N ILE A 125 9.60 -7.61 3.45
CA ILE A 125 8.35 -7.30 2.75
C ILE A 125 7.86 -5.92 3.14
N VAL A 126 7.37 -5.13 2.16
CA VAL A 126 6.52 -3.96 2.38
C VAL A 126 5.10 -4.35 1.98
N GLY A 127 4.16 -4.27 2.92
CA GLY A 127 2.77 -4.69 2.75
C GLY A 127 2.20 -5.34 4.03
N PRO A 128 0.93 -5.80 4.01
CA PRO A 128 -0.05 -5.62 2.94
C PRO A 128 -0.74 -4.24 2.97
N THR A 129 -1.67 -3.99 2.04
CA THR A 129 -2.44 -2.72 2.00
C THR A 129 -3.44 -2.61 3.15
N LEU A 130 -4.12 -3.70 3.53
CA LEU A 130 -5.16 -3.65 4.56
C LEU A 130 -4.74 -4.29 5.88
N SER A 131 -5.16 -3.70 7.00
CA SER A 131 -4.98 -4.31 8.32
C SER A 131 -5.68 -5.67 8.41
N GLN A 132 -6.84 -5.83 7.75
CA GLN A 132 -7.55 -7.10 7.63
C GLN A 132 -6.68 -8.20 6.99
N GLN A 133 -5.94 -7.85 5.93
CA GLN A 133 -4.99 -8.76 5.28
C GLN A 133 -3.78 -9.05 6.18
N ALA A 134 -3.24 -8.01 6.83
CA ALA A 134 -2.08 -8.11 7.71
C ALA A 134 -2.31 -9.12 8.85
N PHE A 135 -3.45 -9.05 9.55
CA PHE A 135 -3.79 -10.01 10.61
C PHE A 135 -3.79 -11.48 10.14
N SER A 136 -3.93 -11.74 8.84
CA SER A 136 -3.91 -13.09 8.26
C SER A 136 -2.56 -13.48 7.66
N ALA A 137 -1.89 -12.56 6.97
CA ALA A 137 -0.67 -12.82 6.22
C ALA A 137 0.62 -12.63 7.05
N ASP A 138 0.66 -11.64 7.93
CA ASP A 138 1.85 -11.32 8.74
C ASP A 138 2.30 -12.47 9.66
N PRO A 139 1.40 -13.28 10.26
CA PRO A 139 1.81 -14.49 10.99
C PRO A 139 2.60 -15.51 10.17
N ILE A 140 2.53 -15.46 8.84
CA ILE A 140 3.36 -16.29 7.94
C ILE A 140 4.78 -15.75 7.89
N ALA A 141 4.94 -14.43 7.74
CA ALA A 141 6.24 -13.79 7.73
C ALA A 141 6.94 -13.89 9.11
N GLU A 142 6.18 -13.70 10.19
CA GLU A 142 6.66 -13.89 11.58
C GLU A 142 7.26 -15.29 11.78
N ARG A 143 6.50 -16.35 11.43
CA ARG A 143 6.98 -17.73 11.55
C ARG A 143 8.18 -18.04 10.65
N ALA A 144 8.27 -17.39 9.50
CA ALA A 144 9.38 -17.54 8.57
C ALA A 144 10.59 -16.65 8.89
N GLY A 145 10.50 -15.82 9.93
CA GLY A 145 11.52 -14.86 10.32
C GLY A 145 11.83 -13.82 9.25
N VAL A 146 10.81 -13.31 8.56
CA VAL A 146 10.94 -12.30 7.49
C VAL A 146 10.39 -10.97 8.00
N PRO A 147 11.19 -9.88 8.04
CA PRO A 147 10.69 -8.58 8.47
C PRO A 147 9.63 -8.03 7.50
N VAL A 148 8.56 -7.48 8.07
CA VAL A 148 7.45 -6.82 7.38
C VAL A 148 7.38 -5.37 7.82
N LEU A 149 7.34 -4.46 6.85
CA LEU A 149 7.07 -3.03 7.05
C LEU A 149 5.70 -2.70 6.46
N ALA A 150 4.69 -2.66 7.33
CA ALA A 150 3.32 -2.34 6.98
C ALA A 150 3.17 -0.85 6.58
N PRO A 151 2.89 -0.54 5.29
CA PRO A 151 2.86 0.83 4.82
C PRO A 151 1.56 1.56 5.20
N SER A 152 0.48 0.83 5.48
CA SER A 152 -0.87 1.40 5.59
C SER A 152 -1.78 0.69 6.60
N ASN A 153 -1.24 -0.19 7.45
CA ASN A 153 -2.00 -0.95 8.43
C ASN A 153 -2.11 -0.21 9.77
N THR A 154 -3.14 0.63 9.89
CA THR A 154 -3.31 1.56 11.01
C THR A 154 -4.15 1.00 12.17
N ALA A 155 -4.71 -0.21 12.04
CA ALA A 155 -5.51 -0.82 13.10
C ALA A 155 -4.70 -1.04 14.39
N LYS A 156 -5.39 -1.05 15.54
CA LYS A 156 -4.81 -1.48 16.81
C LYS A 156 -4.39 -2.95 16.69
N GLY A 157 -3.19 -3.29 17.16
CA GLY A 157 -2.73 -4.69 17.22
C GLY A 157 -1.72 -5.09 16.16
N ILE A 158 -1.46 -4.25 15.14
CA ILE A 158 -0.59 -4.63 14.01
C ILE A 158 0.84 -4.96 14.45
N PRO A 159 1.59 -4.09 15.16
CA PRO A 159 2.93 -4.45 15.63
C PRO A 159 2.91 -5.61 16.65
N GLN A 160 1.79 -5.81 17.36
CA GLN A 160 1.63 -6.89 18.33
C GLN A 160 1.42 -8.27 17.69
N ILE A 161 1.35 -8.37 16.36
CA ILE A 161 1.29 -9.67 15.66
C ILE A 161 2.57 -10.47 15.90
N GLY A 162 3.73 -9.83 15.93
CA GLY A 162 5.01 -10.53 16.07
C GLY A 162 6.23 -9.61 15.97
N LYS A 163 7.38 -10.12 16.40
CA LYS A 163 8.62 -9.34 16.48
C LYS A 163 9.18 -8.90 15.12
N TYR A 164 8.77 -9.55 14.04
CA TYR A 164 9.14 -9.21 12.68
C TYR A 164 8.19 -8.21 12.02
N ILE A 165 7.15 -7.75 12.74
CA ILE A 165 6.10 -6.90 12.18
C ILE A 165 6.27 -5.48 12.70
N SER A 166 6.68 -4.58 11.82
CA SER A 166 6.75 -3.14 12.07
C SER A 166 5.86 -2.40 11.10
N ARG A 167 5.47 -1.17 11.43
CA ARG A 167 4.68 -0.34 10.51
C ARG A 167 5.21 1.07 10.42
N VAL A 168 5.19 1.64 9.22
CA VAL A 168 5.46 3.09 9.01
C VAL A 168 4.17 3.91 8.93
N SER A 169 3.03 3.24 9.07
CA SER A 169 1.71 3.85 9.13
C SER A 169 1.32 4.13 10.58
N ALA A 170 1.16 5.41 10.92
CA ALA A 170 0.75 5.79 12.27
C ALA A 170 -0.66 5.25 12.61
N PRO A 171 -0.89 4.78 13.86
CA PRO A 171 -2.17 4.20 14.27
C PRO A 171 -3.36 5.15 14.12
N VAL A 172 -4.55 4.55 13.98
CA VAL A 172 -5.82 5.29 14.07
C VAL A 172 -5.92 6.15 15.34
N SER A 173 -5.37 5.70 16.47
CA SER A 173 -5.46 6.38 17.77
C SER A 173 -4.74 7.73 17.81
N VAL A 174 -3.75 7.96 16.94
CA VAL A 174 -3.00 9.24 16.89
C VAL A 174 -3.40 10.09 15.68
N VAL A 175 -3.90 9.47 14.60
CA VAL A 175 -4.26 10.18 13.37
C VAL A 175 -5.73 10.63 13.37
N ALA A 176 -6.66 9.71 13.63
CA ALA A 176 -8.10 9.96 13.49
C ALA A 176 -8.66 11.11 14.36
N PRO A 177 -8.21 11.34 15.61
CA PRO A 177 -8.74 12.43 16.43
C PRO A 177 -8.60 13.82 15.79
N ASN A 178 -7.55 14.05 14.99
CA ASN A 178 -7.24 15.36 14.41
C ASN A 178 -8.35 15.85 13.45
N SER A 179 -9.01 14.96 12.70
CA SER A 179 -10.09 15.36 11.78
C SER A 179 -11.37 15.75 12.52
N VAL A 180 -11.66 15.13 13.66
CA VAL A 180 -12.78 15.55 14.54
C VAL A 180 -12.48 16.92 15.16
N GLU A 181 -11.25 17.15 15.62
CA GLU A 181 -10.84 18.46 16.13
C GLU A 181 -10.93 19.55 15.07
N ALA A 182 -10.52 19.26 13.83
CA ALA A 182 -10.71 20.18 12.70
C ALA A 182 -12.19 20.46 12.44
N ALA A 183 -13.07 19.44 12.47
CA ALA A 183 -14.51 19.64 12.30
C ALA A 183 -15.11 20.54 13.39
N ILE A 184 -14.70 20.36 14.66
CA ILE A 184 -15.11 21.23 15.78
C ILE A 184 -14.60 22.66 15.58
N LYS A 185 -13.35 22.84 15.13
CA LYS A 185 -12.78 24.17 14.81
C LYS A 185 -13.56 24.86 13.70
N MET A 186 -14.02 24.11 12.69
CA MET A 186 -14.80 24.64 11.57
C MET A 186 -16.26 24.94 11.95
N LYS A 187 -16.84 24.19 12.87
CA LYS A 187 -18.21 24.37 13.37
C LYS A 187 -18.23 24.28 14.91
N PRO A 188 -17.99 25.39 15.63
CA PRO A 188 -17.90 25.39 17.09
C PRO A 188 -19.20 25.02 17.82
N ASP A 189 -20.35 25.13 17.17
CA ASP A 189 -21.67 24.76 17.67
C ASP A 189 -22.06 23.29 17.33
N LEU A 190 -21.14 22.51 16.75
CA LEU A 190 -21.32 21.09 16.45
C LEU A 190 -21.66 20.32 17.72
N LYS A 191 -22.79 19.60 17.70
CA LYS A 191 -23.28 18.85 18.85
C LYS A 191 -23.59 17.39 18.52
N LYS A 192 -24.32 17.13 17.44
CA LYS A 192 -24.80 15.78 17.08
C LYS A 192 -23.89 15.12 16.05
N VAL A 193 -23.48 13.88 16.32
CA VAL A 193 -22.61 13.10 15.46
C VAL A 193 -23.26 11.77 15.11
N ALA A 194 -23.30 11.44 13.83
CA ALA A 194 -23.61 10.10 13.36
C ALA A 194 -22.34 9.42 12.83
N VAL A 195 -22.14 8.15 13.17
CA VAL A 195 -20.97 7.37 12.75
C VAL A 195 -21.41 6.24 11.84
N PHE A 196 -20.65 5.99 10.77
CA PHE A 196 -20.82 4.86 9.86
C PHE A 196 -19.54 4.05 9.84
N TYR A 197 -19.63 2.72 9.82
CA TYR A 197 -18.45 1.90 9.59
C TYR A 197 -18.73 0.60 8.83
N ALA A 198 -17.72 0.18 8.06
CA ALA A 198 -17.72 -1.14 7.42
C ALA A 198 -17.40 -2.23 8.45
N GLN A 199 -18.35 -3.13 8.74
CA GLN A 199 -18.21 -4.09 9.83
C GLN A 199 -17.39 -5.34 9.48
N ASN A 200 -17.21 -5.63 8.19
CA ASN A 200 -16.39 -6.74 7.71
C ASN A 200 -14.88 -6.45 7.71
N ASP A 201 -14.44 -5.22 7.99
CA ASP A 201 -13.02 -4.86 7.91
C ASP A 201 -12.43 -4.48 9.29
N ALA A 202 -11.28 -5.08 9.65
CA ALA A 202 -10.63 -4.88 10.94
C ALA A 202 -10.14 -3.44 11.16
N PHE A 203 -9.66 -2.76 10.12
CA PHE A 203 -9.25 -1.36 10.22
C PHE A 203 -10.47 -0.47 10.54
N ASN A 204 -11.55 -0.62 9.78
CA ASN A 204 -12.76 0.18 9.95
C ASN A 204 -13.40 -0.02 11.35
N LYS A 205 -13.34 -1.24 11.89
CA LYS A 205 -13.72 -1.52 13.29
C LYS A 205 -12.81 -0.80 14.30
N SER A 206 -11.50 -0.88 14.13
CA SER A 206 -10.55 -0.19 15.02
C SER A 206 -10.67 1.34 14.94
N GLU A 207 -10.93 1.88 13.75
CA GLU A 207 -11.04 3.32 13.52
C GLU A 207 -12.36 3.87 14.06
N THR A 208 -13.48 3.17 13.85
CA THR A 208 -14.77 3.61 14.39
C THR A 208 -14.79 3.62 15.92
N GLU A 209 -14.13 2.66 16.57
CA GLU A 209 -13.96 2.65 18.03
C GLU A 209 -13.19 3.89 18.51
N THR A 210 -12.14 4.27 17.78
CA THR A 210 -11.37 5.48 18.05
C THR A 210 -12.25 6.73 17.88
N PHE A 211 -12.97 6.86 16.76
CA PHE A 211 -13.85 7.99 16.52
C PHE A 211 -14.97 8.11 17.56
N GLN A 212 -15.66 7.01 17.89
CA GLN A 212 -16.69 7.01 18.92
C GLN A 212 -16.15 7.43 20.28
N SER A 213 -14.92 7.01 20.61
CA SER A 213 -14.24 7.43 21.84
C SER A 213 -13.93 8.92 21.84
N VAL A 214 -13.41 9.47 20.73
CA VAL A 214 -13.12 10.91 20.59
C VAL A 214 -14.41 11.74 20.67
N VAL A 215 -15.48 11.32 19.99
CA VAL A 215 -16.80 11.98 20.04
C VAL A 215 -17.29 12.11 21.49
N LYS A 216 -17.23 11.02 22.26
CA LYS A 216 -17.60 11.02 23.69
C LYS A 216 -16.69 11.91 24.53
N GLN A 217 -15.37 11.84 24.32
CA GLN A 217 -14.39 12.64 25.07
C GLN A 217 -14.53 14.15 24.80
N LYS A 218 -14.95 14.54 23.59
CA LYS A 218 -15.23 15.94 23.23
C LYS A 218 -16.63 16.41 23.67
N GLY A 219 -17.41 15.57 24.36
CA GLY A 219 -18.74 15.92 24.87
C GLY A 219 -19.81 16.04 23.77
N LEU A 220 -19.57 15.44 22.60
CA LEU A 220 -20.52 15.42 21.49
C LEU A 220 -21.54 14.29 21.67
N ASP A 221 -22.75 14.49 21.15
CA ASP A 221 -23.86 13.54 21.21
C ASP A 221 -23.78 12.55 20.05
N LEU A 222 -23.44 11.29 20.34
CA LEU A 222 -23.42 10.21 19.36
C LEU A 222 -24.84 9.70 19.12
N VAL A 223 -25.51 10.26 18.11
CA VAL A 223 -26.94 9.99 17.86
C VAL A 223 -27.20 8.64 17.20
N THR A 224 -26.25 8.10 16.44
CA THR A 224 -26.34 6.75 15.86
C THR A 224 -24.97 6.20 15.45
N VAL A 225 -24.87 4.88 15.45
CA VAL A 225 -23.79 4.13 14.78
C VAL A 225 -24.43 3.21 13.73
N GLN A 226 -24.19 3.51 12.45
CA GLN A 226 -24.69 2.76 11.31
C GLN A 226 -23.61 1.79 10.80
N ARG A 227 -24.05 0.62 10.34
CA ARG A 227 -23.17 -0.45 9.85
C ARG A 227 -23.41 -0.68 8.37
N PHE A 228 -22.34 -0.97 7.65
CA PHE A 228 -22.38 -1.40 6.25
C PHE A 228 -21.24 -2.40 5.98
N GLN A 229 -21.10 -2.87 4.75
CA GLN A 229 -19.98 -3.70 4.28
C GLN A 229 -19.16 -2.95 3.24
N THR A 230 -17.85 -3.20 3.16
CA THR A 230 -17.00 -2.62 2.09
C THR A 230 -17.44 -3.03 0.67
N THR A 231 -18.28 -4.04 0.54
CA THR A 231 -18.86 -4.51 -0.73
C THR A 231 -20.21 -3.88 -1.06
N ASP A 232 -20.82 -3.16 -0.13
CA ASP A 232 -22.12 -2.54 -0.37
C ASP A 232 -21.99 -1.36 -1.35
N THR A 233 -22.98 -1.20 -2.21
CA THR A 233 -23.10 -0.05 -3.12
C THR A 233 -24.31 0.81 -2.83
N ASP A 234 -25.22 0.33 -1.99
CA ASP A 234 -26.45 1.02 -1.58
C ASP A 234 -26.43 1.24 -0.06
N PHE A 235 -26.56 2.50 0.34
CA PHE A 235 -26.56 2.95 1.72
C PHE A 235 -27.82 3.74 2.08
N GLN A 236 -28.88 3.71 1.24
CA GLN A 236 -30.06 4.55 1.41
C GLN A 236 -30.67 4.42 2.80
N THR A 237 -30.84 3.20 3.30
CA THR A 237 -31.46 2.94 4.61
C THR A 237 -30.64 3.56 5.75
N GLN A 238 -29.34 3.27 5.79
CA GLN A 238 -28.43 3.78 6.82
C GLN A 238 -28.31 5.31 6.76
N ALA A 239 -28.23 5.86 5.55
CA ALA A 239 -28.16 7.29 5.30
C ALA A 239 -29.43 8.01 5.76
N THR A 240 -30.61 7.53 5.36
CA THR A 240 -31.91 8.09 5.80
C THR A 240 -32.06 8.03 7.32
N ASN A 241 -31.72 6.89 7.93
CA ASN A 241 -31.78 6.72 9.38
C ASN A 241 -30.91 7.78 10.09
N ALA A 242 -29.66 7.96 9.66
CA ALA A 242 -28.79 8.97 10.26
C ALA A 242 -29.29 10.40 10.02
N ILE A 243 -29.70 10.74 8.79
CA ILE A 243 -30.17 12.09 8.45
C ILE A 243 -31.41 12.47 9.26
N SER A 244 -32.33 11.53 9.52
CA SER A 244 -33.53 11.78 10.33
C SER A 244 -33.24 12.22 11.77
N LEU A 245 -32.07 11.87 12.30
CA LEU A 245 -31.60 12.28 13.63
C LEU A 245 -30.94 13.68 13.65
N GLN A 246 -30.83 14.30 12.46
CA GLN A 246 -30.29 15.63 12.23
C GLN A 246 -28.87 15.83 12.79
N PRO A 247 -27.87 15.03 12.37
CA PRO A 247 -26.50 15.18 12.82
C PRO A 247 -25.85 16.45 12.25
N ASP A 248 -25.01 17.12 13.03
CA ASP A 248 -24.15 18.22 12.56
C ASP A 248 -22.92 17.70 11.79
N LEU A 249 -22.46 16.51 12.17
CA LEU A 249 -21.29 15.83 11.62
C LEU A 249 -21.62 14.35 11.35
N ILE A 250 -21.20 13.88 10.18
CA ILE A 250 -21.14 12.46 9.86
C ILE A 250 -19.68 12.02 9.79
N ILE A 251 -19.35 10.90 10.44
CA ILE A 251 -18.03 10.27 10.40
C ILE A 251 -18.16 8.93 9.66
N ILE A 252 -17.27 8.65 8.71
CA ILE A 252 -17.29 7.44 7.89
C ILE A 252 -15.95 6.70 8.00
N SER A 253 -15.98 5.48 8.55
CA SER A 253 -14.88 4.51 8.50
C SER A 253 -15.20 3.42 7.45
N GLY A 254 -14.72 3.63 6.23
CA GLY A 254 -14.85 2.70 5.10
C GLY A 254 -13.58 2.71 4.24
N LEU A 255 -13.64 2.05 3.09
CA LEU A 255 -12.62 2.16 2.04
C LEU A 255 -13.11 3.11 0.92
N SER A 256 -12.31 3.29 -0.12
CA SER A 256 -12.52 4.37 -1.10
C SER A 256 -13.79 4.24 -1.92
N ALA A 257 -14.15 3.01 -2.32
CA ALA A 257 -15.31 2.76 -3.20
C ALA A 257 -16.64 2.89 -2.44
N ASP A 258 -16.77 2.14 -1.35
CA ASP A 258 -17.90 2.15 -0.42
C ASP A 258 -18.05 3.53 0.25
N GLY A 259 -16.98 4.07 0.81
CA GLY A 259 -16.98 5.37 1.46
C GLY A 259 -17.34 6.52 0.51
N GLY A 260 -16.78 6.52 -0.71
CA GLY A 260 -17.14 7.51 -1.73
C GLY A 260 -18.60 7.42 -2.15
N ASN A 261 -19.14 6.21 -2.34
CA ASN A 261 -20.56 6.01 -2.65
C ASN A 261 -21.47 6.45 -1.51
N LEU A 262 -21.10 6.18 -0.25
CA LEU A 262 -21.83 6.64 0.93
C LEU A 262 -21.83 8.17 1.03
N VAL A 263 -20.68 8.83 0.83
CA VAL A 263 -20.58 10.30 0.77
C VAL A 263 -21.55 10.86 -0.27
N LYS A 264 -21.53 10.30 -1.48
CA LYS A 264 -22.41 10.71 -2.58
C LYS A 264 -23.89 10.58 -2.19
N GLN A 265 -24.30 9.41 -1.69
CA GLN A 265 -25.70 9.14 -1.33
C GLN A 265 -26.20 10.00 -0.16
N LEU A 266 -25.35 10.27 0.83
CA LEU A 266 -25.67 11.21 1.91
C LEU A 266 -26.00 12.60 1.36
N ARG A 267 -25.20 13.11 0.42
CA ARG A 267 -25.43 14.42 -0.21
C ARG A 267 -26.67 14.43 -1.11
N GLU A 268 -26.91 13.35 -1.86
CA GLU A 268 -28.11 13.17 -2.70
C GLU A 268 -29.40 13.14 -1.86
N LEU A 269 -29.33 12.54 -0.66
CA LEU A 269 -30.41 12.55 0.34
C LEU A 269 -30.53 13.88 1.11
N GLY A 270 -29.76 14.90 0.74
CA GLY A 270 -29.89 16.26 1.25
C GLY A 270 -29.03 16.60 2.46
N TYR A 271 -28.12 15.73 2.90
CA TYR A 271 -27.22 16.04 4.02
C TYR A 271 -26.27 17.20 3.67
N LYS A 272 -26.37 18.31 4.41
CA LYS A 272 -25.53 19.52 4.21
C LYS A 272 -24.45 19.72 5.27
N GLY A 273 -24.43 18.88 6.32
CA GLY A 273 -23.45 19.01 7.41
C GLY A 273 -22.03 18.61 7.02
N LEU A 274 -21.13 18.62 8.00
CA LEU A 274 -19.73 18.25 7.81
C LEU A 274 -19.60 16.73 7.66
N ILE A 275 -18.62 16.28 6.86
CA ILE A 275 -18.25 14.87 6.76
C ILE A 275 -16.78 14.72 7.12
N VAL A 276 -16.50 13.85 8.07
CA VAL A 276 -15.14 13.33 8.33
C VAL A 276 -15.03 11.96 7.69
N GLY A 277 -14.05 11.79 6.81
CA GLY A 277 -13.66 10.50 6.26
C GLY A 277 -12.47 9.92 7.03
N GLY A 278 -12.52 8.63 7.29
CA GLY A 278 -11.41 7.85 7.82
C GLY A 278 -10.27 7.67 6.82
N ASN A 279 -9.21 7.01 7.26
CA ASN A 279 -8.00 6.81 6.45
C ASN A 279 -8.25 5.99 5.18
N GLY A 280 -9.25 5.10 5.15
CA GLY A 280 -9.60 4.34 3.95
C GLY A 280 -10.24 5.18 2.83
N LEU A 281 -10.65 6.43 3.12
CA LEU A 281 -11.09 7.41 2.11
C LEU A 281 -9.94 8.32 1.64
N ASN A 282 -8.74 8.17 2.21
CA ASN A 282 -7.60 9.09 2.04
C ASN A 282 -6.80 8.87 0.75
N THR A 283 -7.49 8.77 -0.39
CA THR A 283 -6.86 8.61 -1.71
C THR A 283 -7.45 9.58 -2.72
N SER A 284 -6.63 10.02 -3.66
CA SER A 284 -7.09 10.77 -4.83
C SER A 284 -8.08 9.98 -5.71
N ASN A 285 -8.11 8.66 -5.59
CA ASN A 285 -9.02 7.79 -6.31
C ASN A 285 -10.47 7.80 -5.79
N ILE A 286 -10.74 8.47 -4.66
CA ILE A 286 -12.13 8.71 -4.20
C ILE A 286 -12.84 9.79 -5.01
N LEU A 287 -12.09 10.73 -5.59
CA LEU A 287 -12.61 11.88 -6.32
C LEU A 287 -13.53 11.48 -7.50
N PRO A 288 -13.19 10.50 -8.35
CA PRO A 288 -14.12 10.05 -9.40
C PRO A 288 -15.36 9.31 -8.87
N VAL A 289 -15.35 8.83 -7.62
CA VAL A 289 -16.47 8.09 -7.01
C VAL A 289 -17.56 9.06 -6.55
N CYS A 290 -17.23 10.02 -5.68
CA CYS A 290 -18.20 11.01 -5.18
C CYS A 290 -18.29 12.28 -6.03
N LYS A 291 -17.36 12.53 -6.95
CA LYS A 291 -17.31 13.72 -7.81
C LYS A 291 -17.47 15.01 -6.98
N ALA A 292 -18.30 15.96 -7.43
CA ALA A 292 -18.58 17.18 -6.69
C ALA A 292 -19.06 16.94 -5.24
N GLN A 293 -19.64 15.78 -4.94
CA GLN A 293 -20.11 15.46 -3.58
C GLN A 293 -18.98 15.14 -2.60
N CYS A 294 -17.75 14.92 -3.09
CA CYS A 294 -16.57 14.80 -2.23
C CYS A 294 -16.19 16.14 -1.58
N ASP A 295 -16.67 17.27 -2.11
CA ASP A 295 -16.25 18.58 -1.66
C ASP A 295 -16.53 18.78 -0.16
N GLY A 296 -15.52 19.30 0.53
CA GLY A 296 -15.59 19.60 1.94
C GLY A 296 -15.35 18.42 2.89
N VAL A 297 -15.19 17.19 2.40
CA VAL A 297 -14.85 16.02 3.23
C VAL A 297 -13.49 16.24 3.92
N ILE A 298 -13.45 16.07 5.24
CA ILE A 298 -12.30 16.30 6.11
C ILE A 298 -11.62 14.96 6.40
N ILE A 299 -10.32 14.85 6.16
CA ILE A 299 -9.55 13.60 6.32
C ILE A 299 -8.23 13.92 7.03
N ALA A 300 -7.97 13.22 8.13
CA ALA A 300 -6.70 13.34 8.86
C ALA A 300 -5.55 12.74 8.03
N GLN A 301 -4.34 13.29 8.21
CA GLN A 301 -3.16 12.96 7.42
C GLN A 301 -1.96 12.68 8.32
N ALA A 302 -1.20 11.64 8.01
CA ALA A 302 0.11 11.31 8.57
C ALA A 302 1.26 11.72 7.63
N TYR A 303 0.98 12.60 6.66
CA TYR A 303 1.94 13.08 5.68
C TYR A 303 1.54 14.47 5.18
N SER A 304 2.53 15.30 4.84
CA SER A 304 2.32 16.56 4.13
C SER A 304 3.31 16.68 2.96
N PRO A 305 2.84 16.98 1.74
CA PRO A 305 3.70 17.33 0.60
C PRO A 305 4.61 18.54 0.85
N GLU A 306 4.28 19.38 1.83
CA GLU A 306 5.05 20.58 2.17
C GLU A 306 6.19 20.31 3.18
N ASN A 307 6.38 19.07 3.64
CA ASN A 307 7.50 18.73 4.51
C ASN A 307 8.83 19.12 3.83
N PRO A 308 9.70 19.93 4.46
CA PRO A 308 10.89 20.47 3.78
C PRO A 308 12.07 19.50 3.72
N SER A 309 11.95 18.27 4.24
CA SER A 309 13.05 17.29 4.19
C SER A 309 13.50 17.03 2.75
N GLU A 310 14.81 16.91 2.50
CA GLU A 310 15.35 16.73 1.15
C GLU A 310 14.75 15.50 0.44
N ILE A 311 14.54 14.43 1.19
CA ILE A 311 13.95 13.20 0.66
C ILE A 311 12.46 13.37 0.31
N ASN A 312 11.72 14.20 1.06
CA ASN A 312 10.35 14.54 0.69
C ASN A 312 10.31 15.38 -0.59
N VAL A 313 11.19 16.37 -0.70
CA VAL A 313 11.31 17.20 -1.91
C VAL A 313 11.62 16.32 -3.13
N ALA A 314 12.47 15.31 -2.97
CA ALA A 314 12.78 14.34 -4.02
C ALA A 314 11.58 13.46 -4.38
N LEU A 315 10.86 12.91 -3.39
CA LEU A 315 9.62 12.15 -3.61
C LEU A 315 8.59 12.99 -4.37
N ARG A 316 8.31 14.20 -3.89
CA ARG A 316 7.34 15.12 -4.49
C ARG A 316 7.70 15.46 -5.92
N SER A 317 8.97 15.76 -6.19
CA SER A 317 9.45 16.07 -7.54
C SER A 317 9.31 14.87 -8.49
N ALA A 318 9.69 13.68 -8.04
CA ALA A 318 9.57 12.46 -8.83
C ALA A 318 8.09 12.09 -9.09
N TYR A 319 7.22 12.29 -8.11
CA TYR A 319 5.78 12.06 -8.27
C TYR A 319 5.16 13.03 -9.28
N ILE A 320 5.49 14.33 -9.19
CA ILE A 320 5.02 15.33 -10.16
C ILE A 320 5.51 14.98 -11.57
N GLU A 321 6.78 14.57 -11.72
CA GLU A 321 7.36 14.13 -13.00
C GLU A 321 6.55 12.98 -13.62
N GLN A 322 6.29 11.93 -12.84
CA GLN A 322 5.57 10.75 -13.31
C GLN A 322 4.14 11.05 -13.74
N ASN A 323 3.52 12.11 -13.19
CA ASN A 323 2.13 12.49 -13.46
C ASN A 323 2.00 13.71 -14.39
N LYS A 324 3.09 14.15 -15.04
CA LYS A 324 3.07 15.34 -15.93
C LYS A 324 2.04 15.26 -17.06
N SER A 325 1.72 14.07 -17.56
CA SER A 325 0.75 13.87 -18.64
C SER A 325 -0.69 14.20 -18.23
N GLU A 326 -0.98 14.27 -16.93
CA GLU A 326 -2.33 14.50 -16.42
C GLU A 326 -2.72 15.99 -16.35
N GLN A 327 -1.94 16.86 -17.02
CA GLN A 327 -2.18 18.31 -17.23
C GLN A 327 -2.31 19.16 -15.95
N LYS A 328 -2.21 18.59 -14.75
CA LYS A 328 -2.33 19.29 -13.46
C LYS A 328 -1.26 18.84 -12.47
N LYS A 329 -0.79 19.78 -11.64
CA LYS A 329 0.15 19.52 -10.54
C LYS A 329 -0.55 18.70 -9.45
N LYS A 330 -0.46 17.37 -9.53
CA LYS A 330 -0.85 16.48 -8.44
C LYS A 330 0.25 16.41 -7.40
N GLU A 331 -0.13 16.53 -6.14
CA GLU A 331 0.77 16.27 -5.02
C GLU A 331 0.78 14.79 -4.68
N PRO A 332 1.90 14.22 -4.20
CA PRO A 332 1.93 12.85 -3.73
C PRO A 332 0.90 12.65 -2.61
N PRO A 333 0.07 11.59 -2.66
CA PRO A 333 -0.83 11.24 -1.57
C PRO A 333 -0.08 10.51 -0.44
N GLN A 334 -0.74 10.37 0.71
CA GLN A 334 -0.16 9.75 1.91
C GLN A 334 0.32 8.32 1.66
N PHE A 335 -0.47 7.48 0.99
CA PHE A 335 -0.12 6.07 0.76
C PHE A 335 1.14 5.92 -0.11
N THR A 336 1.35 6.79 -1.09
CA THR A 336 2.59 6.89 -1.86
C THR A 336 3.78 7.18 -0.94
N ALA A 337 3.66 8.18 -0.06
CA ALA A 337 4.74 8.57 0.85
C ALA A 337 5.06 7.46 1.88
N GLN A 338 4.04 6.77 2.39
CA GLN A 338 4.22 5.68 3.34
C GLN A 338 4.85 4.44 2.70
N ALA A 339 4.43 4.05 1.49
CA ALA A 339 5.05 2.94 0.77
C ALA A 339 6.50 3.24 0.37
N PHE A 340 6.80 4.48 -0.07
CA PHE A 340 8.18 4.94 -0.26
C PHE A 340 8.98 4.77 1.04
N THR A 341 8.41 5.19 2.16
CA THR A 341 9.05 5.13 3.47
C THR A 341 9.32 3.69 3.93
N GLY A 342 8.40 2.75 3.68
CA GLY A 342 8.61 1.33 3.98
C GLY A 342 9.82 0.76 3.22
N VAL A 343 9.97 1.10 1.94
CA VAL A 343 11.16 0.72 1.15
C VAL A 343 12.42 1.42 1.69
N GLN A 344 12.34 2.71 1.99
CA GLN A 344 13.45 3.49 2.56
C GLN A 344 14.02 2.83 3.82
N VAL A 345 13.16 2.49 4.79
CA VAL A 345 13.57 1.88 6.06
C VAL A 345 14.37 0.61 5.83
N LEU A 346 13.88 -0.28 4.95
CA LEU A 346 14.60 -1.51 4.59
C LEU A 346 15.95 -1.23 3.93
N VAL A 347 16.01 -0.27 3.00
CA VAL A 347 17.25 0.09 2.30
C VAL A 347 18.29 0.68 3.26
N GLU A 348 17.87 1.60 4.13
CA GLU A 348 18.78 2.25 5.08
C GLU A 348 19.25 1.28 6.17
N ALA A 349 18.38 0.41 6.66
CA ALA A 349 18.77 -0.68 7.56
C ALA A 349 19.76 -1.65 6.89
N LEU A 350 19.51 -2.06 5.64
CA LEU A 350 20.46 -2.88 4.87
C LEU A 350 21.82 -2.18 4.68
N ARG A 351 21.83 -0.87 4.39
CA ARG A 351 23.06 -0.08 4.27
C ARG A 351 23.84 -0.04 5.57
N SER A 352 23.15 0.17 6.69
CA SER A 352 23.75 0.17 8.02
C SER A 352 24.32 -1.21 8.35
N LEU A 353 23.55 -2.27 8.14
CA LEU A 353 23.97 -3.64 8.37
C LEU A 353 25.19 -4.00 7.53
N ASP A 354 25.23 -3.69 6.23
CA ASP A 354 26.35 -4.01 5.34
C ASP A 354 27.66 -3.28 5.70
N LYS A 355 27.59 -2.16 6.43
CA LYS A 355 28.78 -1.52 7.01
C LYS A 355 29.31 -2.28 8.22
N LYS A 356 28.44 -2.92 9.00
CA LYS A 356 28.80 -3.71 10.20
C LYS A 356 29.21 -5.14 9.86
N THR A 357 28.51 -5.76 8.91
CA THR A 357 28.71 -7.14 8.48
C THR A 357 28.26 -7.26 7.03
N LYS A 358 29.14 -7.75 6.16
CA LYS A 358 28.84 -7.83 4.72
C LYS A 358 27.61 -8.70 4.47
N ILE A 359 26.52 -8.09 3.99
CA ILE A 359 25.23 -8.79 3.87
C ILE A 359 25.30 -9.92 2.85
N ALA A 360 26.18 -9.80 1.85
CA ALA A 360 26.43 -10.82 0.84
C ALA A 360 27.04 -12.11 1.41
N THR A 361 27.62 -12.09 2.62
CA THR A 361 28.19 -13.28 3.27
C THR A 361 27.22 -13.93 4.26
N LEU A 362 26.05 -13.32 4.50
CA LEU A 362 25.06 -13.84 5.44
C LEU A 362 24.11 -14.83 4.76
N PRO A 363 23.86 -16.01 5.37
CA PRO A 363 22.70 -16.82 5.03
C PRO A 363 21.39 -16.01 5.14
N LEU A 364 20.42 -16.29 4.27
CA LEU A 364 19.21 -15.47 4.14
C LEU A 364 18.39 -15.36 5.44
N ASP A 365 18.30 -16.43 6.21
CA ASP A 365 17.65 -16.48 7.52
C ASP A 365 18.34 -15.55 8.55
N GLN A 366 19.67 -15.55 8.56
CA GLN A 366 20.46 -14.63 9.40
C GLN A 366 20.35 -13.19 8.91
N LEU A 367 20.35 -12.96 7.60
CA LEU A 367 20.17 -11.64 7.00
C LEU A 367 18.81 -11.06 7.39
N ARG A 368 17.72 -11.82 7.27
CA ARG A 368 16.37 -11.36 7.64
C ARG A 368 16.28 -11.02 9.13
N THR A 369 16.86 -11.85 9.99
CA THR A 369 16.89 -11.60 11.45
C THR A 369 17.67 -10.34 11.79
N LYS A 370 18.90 -10.21 11.26
CA LYS A 370 19.74 -9.04 11.50
C LYS A 370 19.14 -7.76 10.89
N LEU A 371 18.47 -7.87 9.75
CA LEU A 371 17.76 -6.75 9.14
C LEU A 371 16.62 -6.26 10.04
N ASN A 372 15.86 -7.18 10.63
CA ASN A 372 14.81 -6.85 11.60
C ASN A 372 15.37 -6.13 12.83
N ASP A 373 16.46 -6.64 13.40
CA ASP A 373 17.07 -6.01 14.57
C ASP A 373 17.63 -4.62 14.21
N GLU A 374 18.25 -4.48 13.04
CA GLU A 374 18.84 -3.23 12.57
C GLU A 374 17.76 -2.17 12.26
N LEU A 375 16.60 -2.57 11.74
CA LEU A 375 15.55 -1.61 11.40
C LEU A 375 14.85 -1.03 12.64
N LEU A 376 14.70 -1.82 13.70
CA LEU A 376 14.02 -1.37 14.93
C LEU A 376 14.82 -0.33 15.72
N VAL A 377 16.14 -0.31 15.58
CA VAL A 377 17.03 0.65 16.27
C VAL A 377 17.37 1.87 15.43
N GLY A 378 16.87 1.95 14.20
CA GLY A 378 17.16 3.05 13.29
C GLY A 378 16.35 4.31 13.56
N THR A 379 16.94 5.44 13.19
CA THR A 379 16.24 6.72 13.04
C THR A 379 16.34 7.14 11.58
N TYR A 380 15.19 7.49 11.00
CA TYR A 380 15.05 7.68 9.56
C TYR A 380 14.52 9.08 9.27
N GLN A 381 15.23 9.86 8.47
CA GLN A 381 14.68 11.09 7.90
C GLN A 381 13.91 10.73 6.63
N THR A 382 12.59 10.73 6.70
CA THR A 382 11.70 10.22 5.65
C THR A 382 10.79 11.33 5.08
N PRO A 383 10.00 11.04 4.02
CA PRO A 383 8.90 11.91 3.62
C PRO A 383 7.88 12.19 4.73
N LEU A 384 7.71 11.28 5.68
CA LEU A 384 6.81 11.42 6.83
C LEU A 384 7.40 12.30 7.95
N GLY A 385 8.64 12.75 7.79
CA GLY A 385 9.45 13.39 8.83
C GLY A 385 10.49 12.44 9.41
N GLU A 386 11.12 12.86 10.50
CA GLU A 386 11.96 11.96 11.29
C GLU A 386 11.07 10.93 11.98
N ILE A 387 11.35 9.65 11.75
CA ILE A 387 10.66 8.53 12.38
C ILE A 387 11.66 7.56 13.01
N SER A 388 11.18 6.82 14.00
CA SER A 388 11.86 5.65 14.55
C SER A 388 10.81 4.61 14.98
N PHE A 389 11.23 3.51 15.59
CA PHE A 389 10.33 2.48 16.07
C PHE A 389 10.46 2.27 17.58
N THR A 390 9.35 1.90 18.21
CA THR A 390 9.37 1.24 19.52
C THR A 390 9.99 -0.17 19.40
N PRO A 391 10.39 -0.80 20.51
CA PRO A 391 10.86 -2.19 20.48
C PRO A 391 9.84 -3.18 19.87
N GLU A 392 8.55 -2.87 19.95
CA GLU A 392 7.47 -3.69 19.38
C GLU A 392 7.21 -3.42 17.89
N GLY A 393 7.92 -2.49 17.24
CA GLY A 393 7.72 -2.17 15.82
C GLY A 393 6.64 -1.10 15.54
N GLU A 394 6.09 -0.47 16.58
CA GLU A 394 5.21 0.69 16.43
C GLU A 394 6.01 1.93 15.99
N ILE A 395 5.51 2.66 14.99
CA ILE A 395 6.12 3.91 14.53
C ILE A 395 6.06 5.00 15.60
N ILE A 396 7.16 5.73 15.76
CA ILE A 396 7.25 6.98 16.50
C ILE A 396 7.27 8.12 15.47
N GLN A 397 6.12 8.77 15.27
CA GLN A 397 5.94 9.94 14.41
C GLN A 397 5.31 11.07 15.20
N LYS A 398 5.77 12.31 15.00
CA LYS A 398 5.36 13.47 15.81
C LYS A 398 4.43 14.46 15.12
N GLN A 399 4.38 14.45 13.78
CA GLN A 399 3.65 15.44 13.00
C GLN A 399 2.50 14.79 12.25
N PHE A 400 1.31 15.34 12.45
CA PHE A 400 0.08 14.96 11.78
C PHE A 400 -0.62 16.22 11.29
N TYR A 401 -1.46 16.05 10.28
CA TYR A 401 -2.14 17.15 9.62
C TYR A 401 -3.60 16.77 9.36
N VAL A 402 -4.37 17.72 8.83
CA VAL A 402 -5.71 17.46 8.32
C VAL A 402 -5.81 18.11 6.95
N ALA A 403 -6.41 17.41 6.00
CA ALA A 403 -6.76 17.96 4.72
C ALA A 403 -8.27 17.93 4.51
N GLN A 404 -8.74 18.86 3.68
CA GLN A 404 -10.10 18.90 3.20
C GLN A 404 -10.08 18.69 1.69
N ILE A 405 -10.96 17.83 1.17
CA ILE A 405 -11.14 17.69 -0.27
C ILE A 405 -11.75 18.98 -0.82
N THR A 406 -11.12 19.55 -1.83
CA THR A 406 -11.65 20.67 -2.62
C THR A 406 -11.86 20.18 -4.06
N MET A 407 -13.11 20.17 -4.51
CA MET A 407 -13.47 19.82 -5.89
C MET A 407 -13.48 21.05 -6.78
N GLU A 408 -13.15 20.87 -8.06
CA GLU A 408 -13.39 21.88 -9.08
C GLU A 408 -14.89 21.99 -9.38
N PRO A 409 -15.38 23.14 -9.88
CA PRO A 409 -16.82 23.36 -10.11
C PRO A 409 -17.49 22.34 -11.04
N ASP A 410 -16.73 21.71 -11.94
CA ASP A 410 -17.24 20.68 -12.86
C ASP A 410 -17.35 19.30 -12.21
N GLY A 411 -16.81 19.12 -11.00
CA GLY A 411 -16.80 17.87 -10.24
C GLY A 411 -15.90 16.77 -10.83
N ASN A 412 -15.12 17.05 -11.86
CA ASN A 412 -14.28 16.05 -12.54
C ASN A 412 -12.88 15.94 -11.94
N ASN A 413 -12.43 16.98 -11.23
CA ASN A 413 -11.13 17.04 -10.59
C ASN A 413 -11.24 17.60 -9.18
N GLY A 414 -10.25 17.29 -8.35
CA GLY A 414 -10.15 17.82 -7.00
C GLY A 414 -8.76 17.63 -6.43
N LYS A 415 -8.57 18.14 -5.22
CA LYS A 415 -7.31 18.03 -4.47
C LYS A 415 -7.56 17.97 -2.98
N PHE A 416 -6.58 17.45 -2.26
CA PHE A 416 -6.50 17.55 -0.80
C PHE A 416 -5.86 18.90 -0.44
N LYS A 417 -6.65 19.80 0.13
CA LYS A 417 -6.18 21.10 0.65
C LYS A 417 -5.88 20.95 2.14
N PHE A 418 -4.60 21.06 2.50
CA PHE A 418 -4.17 21.00 3.89
C PHE A 418 -4.70 22.20 4.69
N LEU A 419 -5.24 21.93 5.88
CA LEU A 419 -5.73 22.92 6.83
C LEU A 419 -4.57 23.50 7.64
N LYS A 420 -4.67 24.79 7.98
CA LYS A 420 -3.68 25.53 8.78
C LYS A 420 -4.04 25.59 10.27
#